data_AF-A0A6I4UMR5-F1
#
_entry.id   AF-A0A6I4UMR5-F1
#
_cell.length_a   1.000
_cell.length_b   1.000
_cell.length_c   1.000
_cell.angle_alpha   90.00
_cell.angle_beta   90.00
_cell.angle_gamma   90.00
#
_symmetry.space_group_name_H-M   'P 1'
#
loop_
_entity.id
_entity.type
_entity.pdbx_description
1 polymer ?
#
loop_
_entity_poly.entity_id
_entity_poly.type
_entity_poly.pdbx_seq_one_letter_code
_entity_poly.pdbx_strand_id
1 'polypeptide(L)'
;MMNRSQARSLGWVAVLAVCFALVVVLSFKVHAVKSEVLLAERQLIALERETLLLETEFETRASQRQLAEWNTVEFGYSAPRAGQFLEAERQLASLGETLGPDQPAQIRLARADSADVAEAASDAPMRSPVSGAKVTLASASSEKDAGAVFAEAFGDFLIEASPIRPARAETPKSSTKVAVAGAGE
;
A
#
# COMPACT_ATOMS: atom_id res chain seq x y z
N MET A 1 14.34 -40.90 -71.16
CA MET A 1 14.49 -42.08 -70.29
C MET A 1 14.96 -41.58 -68.93
N MET A 2 14.21 -41.85 -67.86
CA MET A 2 14.51 -41.32 -66.53
C MET A 2 15.51 -42.24 -65.85
N ASN A 3 16.62 -41.70 -65.36
CA ASN A 3 17.71 -42.50 -64.81
C ASN A 3 17.33 -43.01 -63.41
N ARG A 4 17.70 -44.25 -63.07
CA ARG A 4 17.35 -44.92 -61.80
C ARG A 4 17.75 -44.12 -60.55
N SER A 5 18.81 -43.32 -60.64
CA SER A 5 19.25 -42.40 -59.58
C SER A 5 18.28 -41.24 -59.35
N GLN A 6 17.70 -40.68 -60.42
CA GLN A 6 16.71 -39.59 -60.35
C GLN A 6 15.40 -40.06 -59.73
N ALA A 7 14.97 -41.29 -60.02
CA ALA A 7 13.78 -41.88 -59.38
C ALA A 7 13.98 -42.06 -57.87
N ARG A 8 15.19 -42.45 -57.43
CA ARG A 8 15.53 -42.62 -56.02
C ARG A 8 15.67 -41.28 -55.29
N SER A 9 16.23 -40.25 -55.93
CA SER A 9 16.30 -38.90 -55.35
C SER A 9 14.92 -38.25 -55.22
N LEU A 10 14.04 -38.43 -56.22
CA LEU A 10 12.64 -37.98 -56.13
C LEU A 10 11.89 -38.63 -54.96
N GLY A 11 12.13 -39.93 -54.72
CA GLY A 11 11.56 -40.63 -53.58
C GLY A 11 11.97 -40.02 -52.24
N TRP A 12 13.25 -39.68 -52.06
CA TRP A 12 13.74 -39.01 -50.85
C TRP A 12 13.16 -37.60 -50.69
N VAL A 13 13.05 -36.84 -51.77
CA VAL A 13 12.42 -35.51 -51.74
C VAL A 13 10.95 -35.61 -51.33
N ALA A 14 10.21 -36.60 -51.84
CA ALA A 14 8.83 -36.83 -51.47
C ALA A 14 8.68 -37.15 -49.97
N VAL A 15 9.55 -38.00 -49.42
CA VAL A 15 9.56 -38.32 -47.97
C VAL A 15 9.84 -37.08 -47.12
N LEU A 16 10.83 -36.27 -47.52
CA LEU A 16 11.14 -35.02 -46.81
C LEU A 16 9.99 -34.01 -46.89
N ALA A 17 9.33 -33.89 -48.05
CA ALA A 17 8.17 -33.02 -48.22
C ALA A 17 7.01 -33.45 -47.31
N VAL A 18 6.74 -34.75 -47.19
CA VAL A 18 5.72 -35.28 -46.27
C VAL A 18 6.08 -34.97 -44.81
N CYS A 19 7.34 -35.20 -44.42
CA CYS A 19 7.81 -34.88 -43.06
C CYS A 19 7.64 -33.38 -42.75
N PHE A 20 8.05 -32.52 -43.68
CA PHE A 20 7.90 -31.07 -43.56
C PHE A 20 6.42 -30.66 -43.43
N ALA A 21 5.54 -31.23 -44.25
CA ALA A 21 4.10 -30.96 -44.18
C ALA A 21 3.51 -31.33 -42.81
N LEU A 22 3.91 -32.46 -42.22
CA LEU A 22 3.49 -32.86 -40.88
C LEU A 22 3.95 -31.87 -39.80
N VAL A 23 5.20 -31.41 -39.87
CA VAL A 23 5.73 -30.39 -38.94
C VAL A 23 4.95 -29.08 -39.06
N VAL A 24 4.64 -28.66 -40.28
CA VAL A 24 3.85 -27.44 -40.53
C VAL A 24 2.44 -27.57 -39.92
N VAL A 25 1.75 -28.69 -40.14
CA VAL A 25 0.43 -28.94 -39.55
C VAL A 25 0.49 -28.90 -38.03
N LEU A 26 1.51 -29.52 -37.42
CA LEU A 26 1.68 -29.50 -35.97
C LEU A 26 1.94 -28.07 -35.45
N SER A 27 2.76 -27.29 -36.15
CA SER A 27 3.04 -25.89 -35.81
C SER A 27 1.76 -25.06 -35.81
N PHE A 28 0.91 -25.19 -36.83
CA PHE A 28 -0.39 -24.51 -36.87
C PHE A 28 -1.28 -24.89 -35.69
N LYS A 29 -1.33 -26.16 -35.30
CA LYS A 29 -2.09 -26.60 -34.12
C LYS A 29 -1.55 -25.97 -32.83
N VAL A 30 -0.22 -25.93 -32.66
CA VAL A 30 0.41 -25.29 -31.50
C VAL A 30 0.10 -23.80 -31.45
N HIS A 31 0.12 -23.11 -32.60
CA HIS A 31 -0.26 -21.70 -32.67
C HIS A 31 -1.73 -21.46 -32.32
N ALA A 32 -2.63 -22.33 -32.77
CA ALA A 32 -4.04 -22.27 -32.39
C ALA A 32 -4.22 -22.46 -30.87
N VAL A 33 -3.64 -23.51 -30.28
CA VAL A 33 -3.71 -23.77 -28.83
C VAL A 33 -3.10 -22.62 -28.04
N LYS A 34 -1.94 -22.08 -28.46
CA LYS A 34 -1.32 -20.93 -27.79
C LYS A 34 -2.25 -19.71 -27.78
N SER A 35 -3.01 -19.48 -28.85
CA SER A 35 -3.97 -18.38 -28.90
C SER A 35 -5.17 -18.58 -27.95
N GLU A 36 -5.64 -19.81 -27.80
CA GLU A 36 -6.70 -20.16 -26.85
C GLU A 36 -6.25 -19.99 -25.40
N VAL A 37 -5.03 -20.43 -25.08
CA VAL A 37 -4.43 -20.25 -23.74
C VAL A 37 -4.32 -18.76 -23.39
N LEU A 38 -3.83 -17.93 -24.31
CA LEU A 38 -3.73 -16.49 -24.08
C LEU A 38 -5.10 -15.81 -23.87
N LEU A 39 -6.16 -16.33 -24.51
CA LEU A 39 -7.52 -15.83 -24.29
C LEU A 39 -8.02 -16.22 -22.89
N ALA A 40 -7.79 -17.46 -22.47
CA ALA A 40 -8.17 -17.95 -21.14
C ALA A 40 -7.41 -17.21 -20.03
N GLU A 41 -6.11 -16.95 -20.20
CA GLU A 41 -5.31 -16.16 -19.26
C GLU A 41 -5.87 -14.74 -19.09
N ARG A 42 -6.29 -14.09 -20.19
CA ARG A 42 -6.92 -12.76 -20.13
C ARG A 42 -8.24 -12.81 -19.37
N GLN A 43 -9.03 -13.87 -19.54
CA GLN A 43 -10.28 -14.06 -18.79
C GLN A 43 -10.01 -14.28 -17.31
N LEU A 44 -8.98 -15.06 -16.96
CA LEU A 44 -8.57 -15.29 -15.58
C LEU A 44 -8.17 -13.97 -14.89
N ILE A 45 -7.35 -13.14 -15.55
CA ILE A 45 -6.94 -11.83 -15.04
C ILE A 45 -8.15 -10.89 -14.88
N ALA A 46 -9.10 -10.92 -15.82
CA ALA A 46 -10.31 -10.10 -15.73
C ALA A 46 -11.16 -10.52 -14.51
N LEU A 47 -11.35 -11.82 -14.31
CA LEU A 47 -12.11 -12.36 -13.19
C LEU A 47 -11.42 -12.07 -11.86
N GLU A 48 -10.10 -12.19 -11.78
CA GLU A 48 -9.32 -11.85 -10.58
C GLU A 48 -9.53 -10.39 -10.17
N ARG A 49 -9.54 -9.46 -11.15
CA ARG A 49 -9.82 -8.04 -10.89
C ARG A 49 -11.24 -7.80 -10.38
N GLU A 50 -12.22 -8.51 -10.94
CA GLU A 50 -13.60 -8.45 -10.44
C GLU A 50 -13.70 -8.98 -9.01
N THR A 51 -13.02 -10.09 -8.68
CA THR A 51 -13.00 -10.62 -7.31
C THR A 51 -12.35 -9.66 -6.32
N LEU A 52 -11.23 -9.02 -6.70
CA LEU A 52 -10.59 -8.01 -5.86
C LEU A 52 -11.51 -6.81 -5.62
N LEU A 53 -12.18 -6.33 -6.66
CA LEU A 53 -13.15 -5.25 -6.53
C LEU A 53 -14.27 -5.65 -5.55
N LEU A 54 -14.84 -6.84 -5.72
CA LEU A 54 -15.91 -7.34 -4.86
C LEU A 54 -15.44 -7.47 -3.40
N GLU A 55 -14.25 -8.01 -3.15
CA GLU A 55 -13.70 -8.13 -1.81
C GLU A 55 -13.56 -6.75 -1.16
N THR A 56 -13.02 -5.77 -1.87
CA THR A 56 -12.89 -4.41 -1.34
C THR A 56 -14.25 -3.76 -1.06
N GLU A 57 -15.27 -4.01 -1.89
CA GLU A 57 -16.64 -3.57 -1.62
C GLU A 57 -17.22 -4.25 -0.37
N PHE A 58 -16.96 -5.53 -0.15
CA PHE A 58 -17.42 -6.24 1.03
C PHE A 58 -16.72 -5.78 2.30
N GLU A 59 -15.39 -5.65 2.28
CA GLU A 59 -14.59 -5.16 3.40
C GLU A 59 -15.03 -3.74 3.80
N THR A 60 -15.19 -2.85 2.83
CA THR A 60 -15.62 -1.46 3.09
C THR A 60 -17.05 -1.40 3.67
N ARG A 61 -17.99 -2.18 3.14
CA ARG A 61 -19.38 -2.23 3.67
C ARG A 61 -19.46 -2.92 5.04
N ALA A 62 -18.66 -3.96 5.28
CA ALA A 62 -18.62 -4.66 6.56
C ALA A 62 -18.00 -3.77 7.66
N SER A 63 -16.88 -3.10 7.35
CA SER A 63 -16.20 -2.19 8.28
C SER A 63 -17.11 -1.05 8.73
N GLN A 64 -17.88 -0.43 7.82
CA GLN A 64 -18.85 0.61 8.19
C GLN A 64 -19.94 0.10 9.14
N ARG A 65 -20.45 -1.12 8.93
CA ARG A 65 -21.44 -1.74 9.81
C ARG A 65 -20.86 -2.05 11.18
N GLN A 66 -19.64 -2.59 11.24
CA GLN A 66 -18.95 -2.89 12.49
C GLN A 66 -18.70 -1.62 13.30
N LEU A 67 -18.21 -0.55 12.66
CA LEU A 67 -18.02 0.73 13.33
C LEU A 67 -19.33 1.30 13.86
N ALA A 68 -20.42 1.22 13.09
CA ALA A 68 -21.74 1.68 13.55
C ALA A 68 -22.26 0.85 14.73
N GLU A 69 -22.08 -0.47 14.70
CA GLU A 69 -22.45 -1.37 15.79
C GLU A 69 -21.64 -1.07 17.05
N TRP A 70 -20.30 -0.98 16.94
CA TRP A 70 -19.43 -0.61 18.06
C TRP A 70 -19.77 0.76 18.64
N ASN A 71 -20.05 1.75 17.79
CA ASN A 71 -20.43 3.08 18.25
C ASN A 71 -21.75 3.06 19.03
N THR A 72 -22.68 2.20 18.63
CA THR A 72 -23.96 2.00 19.31
C THR A 72 -23.79 1.23 20.63
N VAL A 73 -22.98 0.17 20.65
CA VAL A 73 -22.80 -0.71 21.81
C VAL A 73 -21.94 -0.07 22.89
N GLU A 74 -20.82 0.56 22.53
CA GLU A 74 -19.83 1.06 23.49
C GLU A 74 -20.07 2.52 23.87
N PHE A 75 -20.43 3.37 22.91
CA PHE A 75 -20.58 4.81 23.14
C PHE A 75 -22.03 5.30 23.11
N GLY A 76 -22.95 4.51 22.59
CA GLY A 76 -24.34 4.93 22.37
C GLY A 76 -24.48 6.10 21.39
N TYR A 77 -23.43 6.43 20.61
CA TYR A 77 -23.53 7.53 19.66
C TYR A 77 -24.33 7.08 18.43
N SER A 78 -25.19 7.97 17.96
CA SER A 78 -25.91 7.84 16.71
C SER A 78 -25.53 8.98 15.77
N ALA A 79 -25.55 8.72 14.46
CA ALA A 79 -25.27 9.77 13.49
C ALA A 79 -26.27 10.94 13.65
N PRO A 80 -25.81 12.21 13.66
CA PRO A 80 -26.68 13.35 13.81
C PRO A 80 -27.74 13.40 12.69
N ARG A 81 -29.00 13.66 13.06
CA ARG A 81 -30.07 13.82 12.07
C ARG A 81 -29.91 15.16 11.35
N ALA A 82 -30.42 15.25 10.12
CA ALA A 82 -30.37 16.49 9.32
C ALA A 82 -30.90 17.73 10.09
N GLY A 83 -31.94 17.56 10.92
CA GLY A 83 -32.49 18.64 11.74
C GLY A 83 -31.66 19.05 12.97
N GLN A 84 -30.54 18.40 13.24
CA GLN A 84 -29.59 18.79 14.30
C GLN A 84 -28.47 19.71 13.77
N PHE A 85 -28.37 19.86 12.44
CA PHE A 85 -27.45 20.80 11.84
C PHE A 85 -28.10 22.19 11.78
N LEU A 86 -27.30 23.20 12.13
CA LEU A 86 -27.71 24.59 12.06
C LEU A 86 -27.28 25.12 10.68
N GLU A 87 -28.23 25.61 9.89
CA GLU A 87 -27.98 26.03 8.51
C GLU A 87 -27.38 27.44 8.41
N ALA A 88 -27.49 28.24 9.47
CA ALA A 88 -27.06 29.63 9.45
C ALA A 88 -26.58 30.10 10.83
N GLU A 89 -25.66 31.06 10.82
CA GLU A 89 -25.14 31.74 12.01
C GLU A 89 -26.24 32.41 12.83
N ARG A 90 -27.35 32.79 12.19
CA ARG A 90 -28.54 33.33 12.87
C ARG A 90 -29.24 32.27 13.74
N GLN A 91 -29.28 31.01 13.28
CA GLN A 91 -29.81 29.89 14.08
C GLN A 91 -28.88 29.59 15.26
N LEU A 92 -27.57 29.63 15.05
CA LEU A 92 -26.56 29.58 16.12
C LEU A 92 -26.75 30.69 17.14
N ALA A 93 -26.93 31.94 16.70
CA ALA A 93 -27.12 33.09 17.58
C ALA A 93 -28.40 32.98 18.43
N SER A 94 -29.43 32.27 17.94
CA SER A 94 -30.66 32.02 18.70
C SER A 94 -30.50 31.02 19.85
N LEU A 95 -29.45 30.19 19.82
CA LEU A 95 -29.10 29.27 20.90
C LEU A 95 -28.21 29.92 21.98
N GLY A 96 -27.74 31.15 21.74
CA GLY A 96 -26.94 31.89 22.71
C GLY A 96 -27.77 32.31 23.92
N GLU A 97 -27.35 31.94 25.12
CA GLU A 97 -28.02 32.32 26.36
C GLU A 97 -27.66 33.76 26.77
N THR A 98 -28.63 34.50 27.29
CA THR A 98 -28.41 35.86 27.81
C THR A 98 -27.62 35.79 29.12
N LEU A 99 -26.57 36.61 29.26
CA LEU A 99 -25.77 36.65 30.49
C LEU A 99 -26.65 37.00 31.70
N GLY A 100 -26.64 36.12 32.70
CA GLY A 100 -27.23 36.39 34.01
C GLY A 100 -26.42 37.46 34.78
N PRO A 101 -27.03 38.10 35.79
CA PRO A 101 -26.43 39.22 36.53
C PRO A 101 -25.12 38.89 37.27
N ASP A 102 -24.78 37.60 37.43
CA ASP A 102 -23.60 37.11 38.16
C ASP A 102 -22.70 36.18 37.31
N GLN A 103 -22.89 36.17 35.98
CA GLN A 103 -22.02 35.37 35.11
C GLN A 103 -20.68 36.06 34.85
N PRO A 104 -19.56 35.31 34.86
CA PRO A 104 -18.25 35.85 34.51
C PRO A 104 -18.25 36.38 33.07
N ALA A 105 -17.46 37.44 32.83
CA ALA A 105 -17.34 38.04 31.51
C ALA A 105 -16.92 36.98 30.48
N GLN A 106 -17.63 36.92 29.35
CA GLN A 106 -17.29 35.99 28.27
C GLN A 106 -15.82 36.15 27.87
N ILE A 107 -15.10 35.02 27.79
CA ILE A 107 -13.73 35.00 27.28
C ILE A 107 -13.81 35.37 25.80
N ARG A 108 -13.62 36.66 25.51
CA ARG A 108 -13.42 37.13 24.15
C ARG A 108 -12.05 36.60 23.73
N LEU A 109 -12.04 35.55 22.90
CA LEU A 109 -10.82 35.20 22.19
C LEU A 109 -10.40 36.45 21.43
N ALA A 110 -9.23 36.99 21.76
CA ALA A 110 -8.63 38.03 20.96
C ALA A 110 -8.40 37.42 19.57
N ARG A 111 -9.31 37.70 18.64
CA ARG A 111 -8.96 37.64 17.23
C ARG A 111 -7.95 38.76 17.06
N ALA A 112 -6.67 38.40 17.08
CA ALA A 112 -5.69 39.30 16.54
C ALA A 112 -6.10 39.59 15.09
N ASP A 113 -6.08 40.86 14.70
CA ASP A 113 -5.94 41.17 13.30
C ASP A 113 -4.74 40.37 12.80
N SER A 114 -4.96 39.57 11.75
CA SER A 114 -4.02 38.58 11.23
C SER A 114 -2.69 39.15 10.73
N ALA A 115 -2.47 40.46 10.90
CA ALA A 115 -1.20 41.12 10.63
C ALA A 115 -0.15 40.83 11.72
N ASP A 116 -0.52 40.82 13.02
CA ASP A 116 0.46 40.72 14.11
C ASP A 116 0.67 39.27 14.61
N VAL A 117 -0.29 38.35 14.38
CA VAL A 117 -0.12 36.91 14.72
C VAL A 117 0.69 36.17 13.66
N ALA A 118 0.80 36.69 12.44
CA ALA A 118 1.69 36.11 11.44
C ALA A 118 3.16 36.13 11.91
N GLU A 119 3.57 37.16 12.67
CA GLU A 119 4.92 37.27 13.24
C GLU A 119 5.11 36.40 14.50
N ALA A 120 4.11 36.31 15.37
CA ALA A 120 4.21 35.51 16.61
C ALA A 120 4.00 34.00 16.40
N ALA A 121 3.20 33.59 15.40
CA ALA A 121 2.99 32.18 15.05
C ALA A 121 4.13 31.59 14.21
N SER A 122 4.92 32.43 13.54
CA SER A 122 6.08 31.97 12.76
C SER A 122 7.25 31.47 13.62
N ASP A 123 7.27 31.78 14.92
CA ASP A 123 8.40 31.45 15.82
C ASP A 123 8.04 30.44 16.93
N ALA A 124 6.82 29.84 16.89
CA ALA A 124 6.45 28.79 17.81
C ALA A 124 7.03 27.43 17.35
N PRO A 125 7.99 26.81 18.08
CA PRO A 125 8.59 25.55 17.64
C PRO A 125 7.56 24.42 17.74
N MET A 126 7.37 23.70 16.64
CA MET A 126 6.55 22.50 16.56
C MET A 126 7.01 21.49 17.63
N ARG A 127 6.07 20.87 18.37
CA ARG A 127 6.38 19.91 19.44
C ARG A 127 5.75 18.55 19.15
N SER A 128 6.43 17.47 19.51
CA SER A 128 5.88 16.11 19.40
C SER A 128 4.72 15.89 20.39
N PRO A 129 3.59 15.32 19.96
CA PRO A 129 2.47 15.01 20.86
C PRO A 129 2.75 13.86 21.83
N VAL A 130 3.78 13.05 21.57
CA VAL A 130 4.13 11.88 22.41
C VAL A 130 5.24 12.22 23.41
N SER A 131 6.25 13.01 23.00
CA SER A 131 7.41 13.32 23.85
C SER A 131 7.47 14.77 24.33
N GLY A 132 6.65 15.68 23.77
CA GLY A 132 6.65 17.10 24.10
C GLY A 132 7.91 17.86 23.65
N ALA A 133 8.88 17.18 23.04
CA ALA A 133 10.14 17.77 22.60
C ALA A 133 9.94 18.64 21.34
N LYS A 134 10.81 19.67 21.18
CA LYS A 134 10.82 20.55 20.01
C LYS A 134 11.32 19.78 18.77
N VAL A 135 10.54 19.79 17.71
CA VAL A 135 10.90 19.22 16.41
C VAL A 135 11.78 20.22 15.67
N THR A 136 13.04 19.83 15.43
CA THR A 136 14.04 20.60 14.68
C THR A 136 14.50 19.80 13.46
N LEU A 137 15.02 20.46 12.42
CA LEU A 137 15.63 19.78 11.27
C LEU A 137 16.73 18.79 11.69
N ALA A 138 17.47 19.10 12.76
CA ALA A 138 18.47 18.22 13.35
C ALA A 138 17.86 16.96 14.00
N SER A 139 16.67 17.05 14.61
CA SER A 139 15.98 15.88 15.16
C SER A 139 15.46 14.92 14.08
N ALA A 140 15.17 15.42 12.87
CA ALA A 140 14.82 14.57 11.73
C ALA A 140 16.04 13.81 11.15
N SER A 141 17.26 14.34 11.35
CA SER A 141 18.51 13.73 10.87
C SER A 141 19.29 12.96 11.93
N SER A 142 18.99 13.18 13.21
CA SER A 142 19.74 12.59 14.34
C SER A 142 19.14 11.30 14.86
N GLU A 143 17.91 10.98 14.48
CA GLU A 143 17.35 9.66 14.73
C GLU A 143 17.97 8.72 13.70
N LYS A 144 18.61 7.64 14.16
CA LYS A 144 19.09 6.54 13.28
C LYS A 144 18.04 6.34 12.21
N ASP A 145 18.47 6.53 10.96
CA ASP A 145 17.68 6.44 9.74
C ASP A 145 16.30 5.83 10.00
N ALA A 146 15.28 6.68 10.15
CA ALA A 146 13.93 6.25 10.51
C ALA A 146 13.42 5.18 9.54
N GLY A 147 13.94 5.18 8.30
CA GLY A 147 13.71 4.12 7.32
C GLY A 147 14.32 2.77 7.72
N ALA A 148 15.49 2.74 8.37
CA ALA A 148 16.13 1.52 8.84
C ALA A 148 15.40 0.89 10.03
N VAL A 149 15.01 1.69 11.05
CA VAL A 149 14.22 1.19 12.18
C VAL A 149 12.82 0.75 11.76
N PHE A 150 12.21 1.46 10.80
CA PHE A 150 10.94 1.02 10.22
C PHE A 150 11.10 -0.27 9.41
N ALA A 151 12.13 -0.39 8.56
CA ALA A 151 12.38 -1.59 7.76
C ALA A 151 12.69 -2.81 8.63
N GLU A 152 13.40 -2.61 9.75
CA GLU A 152 13.69 -3.67 10.72
C GLU A 152 12.42 -4.11 11.46
N ALA A 153 11.64 -3.18 12.01
CA ALA A 153 10.39 -3.50 12.70
C ALA A 153 9.33 -4.12 11.77
N PHE A 154 9.23 -3.62 10.52
CA PHE A 154 8.33 -4.17 9.52
C PHE A 154 8.79 -5.54 9.01
N GLY A 155 10.10 -5.74 8.87
CA GLY A 155 10.69 -7.04 8.54
C GLY A 155 10.38 -8.09 9.61
N ASP A 156 10.51 -7.74 10.89
CA ASP A 156 10.22 -8.62 12.02
C ASP A 156 8.72 -8.99 12.07
N PHE A 157 7.84 -8.00 11.84
CA PHE A 157 6.40 -8.22 11.72
C PHE A 157 6.03 -9.16 10.57
N LEU A 158 6.66 -9.01 9.40
CA LEU A 158 6.42 -9.92 8.27
C LEU A 158 6.91 -11.34 8.52
N ILE A 159 8.01 -11.50 9.26
CA ILE A 159 8.50 -12.83 9.67
C ILE A 159 7.50 -13.50 10.61
N GLU A 160 6.96 -12.75 11.57
CA GLU A 160 6.01 -13.27 12.57
C GLU A 160 4.60 -13.50 12.01
N ALA A 161 4.13 -12.64 11.10
CA ALA A 161 2.80 -12.75 10.50
C ALA A 161 2.75 -13.69 9.29
N SER A 162 3.89 -14.10 8.72
CA SER A 162 3.89 -15.01 7.58
C SER A 162 3.62 -16.47 7.99
N PRO A 163 2.62 -17.15 7.41
CA PRO A 163 2.37 -18.58 7.64
C PRO A 163 3.42 -19.48 6.95
N ILE A 164 4.38 -18.90 6.23
CA ILE A 164 5.44 -19.60 5.50
C ILE A 164 6.74 -19.39 6.26
N ARG A 165 7.22 -20.44 6.93
CA ARG A 165 8.51 -20.47 7.64
C ARG A 165 9.64 -19.95 6.72
N PRO A 166 10.19 -18.75 6.91
CA PRO A 166 11.28 -18.28 6.07
C PRO A 166 12.52 -19.12 6.41
N ALA A 167 13.06 -19.80 5.40
CA ALA A 167 14.34 -20.50 5.52
C ALA A 167 15.42 -19.46 5.86
N ARG A 168 16.06 -19.61 7.03
CA ARG A 168 17.23 -18.83 7.45
C ARG A 168 18.31 -18.90 6.38
N ALA A 169 18.43 -17.87 5.56
CA ALA A 169 19.63 -17.59 4.80
C ALA A 169 20.59 -16.77 5.68
N GLU A 170 21.12 -17.40 6.73
CA GLU A 170 22.29 -16.85 7.42
C GLU A 170 23.49 -17.01 6.47
N THR A 171 23.96 -15.91 5.87
CA THR A 171 25.25 -15.88 5.19
C THR A 171 26.35 -16.16 6.22
N PRO A 172 27.22 -17.16 6.04
CA PRO A 172 28.25 -17.45 7.03
C PRO A 172 29.20 -16.25 7.15
N LYS A 173 29.27 -15.68 8.35
CA LYS A 173 30.24 -14.65 8.72
C LYS A 173 31.64 -15.23 8.56
N SER A 174 32.33 -14.84 7.49
CA SER A 174 33.74 -15.16 7.27
C SER A 174 34.56 -14.73 8.49
N SER A 175 35.10 -15.70 9.22
CA SER A 175 36.09 -15.46 10.26
C SER A 175 37.41 -15.04 9.59
N THR A 176 37.67 -13.74 9.52
CA THR A 176 39.05 -13.27 9.27
C THR A 176 39.58 -12.66 10.55
N LYS A 177 40.20 -13.54 11.34
CA LYS A 177 41.15 -13.19 12.38
C LYS A 177 42.51 -13.01 11.69
N VAL A 178 42.94 -11.76 11.51
CA VAL A 178 44.33 -11.38 11.22
C VAL A 178 44.58 -10.15 12.10
N ALA A 179 45.07 -10.35 13.32
CA ALA A 179 46.50 -10.22 13.66
C ALA A 179 47.04 -8.82 13.32
N VAL A 180 46.97 -7.91 14.31
CA VAL A 180 47.92 -6.81 14.41
C VAL A 180 48.68 -7.03 15.71
N ALA A 181 49.87 -7.63 15.56
CA ALA A 181 50.95 -7.56 16.51
C ALA A 181 51.46 -6.10 16.60
N GLY A 182 51.94 -5.74 17.79
CA GLY A 182 52.13 -4.36 18.19
C GLY A 182 53.31 -3.58 17.58
N ALA A 183 53.25 -2.29 17.88
CA ALA A 183 54.29 -1.26 17.90
C ALA A 183 53.54 -0.03 18.46
N GLY A 184 53.99 0.75 19.44
CA GLY A 184 55.22 0.92 20.17
C GLY A 184 55.04 2.24 20.95
N GLU A 185 55.64 2.30 22.13
CA GLU A 185 55.76 3.47 23.05
C GLU A 185 54.49 3.98 23.77
#